data_AF-A0A1C6KRA5-F1
#
_entry.id   AF-A0A1C6KRA5-F1
#
_cell.length_a   1.000
_cell.length_b   1.000
_cell.length_c   1.000
_cell.angle_alpha   90.00
_cell.angle_beta   90.00
_cell.angle_gamma   90.00
#
_symmetry.space_group_name_H-M   'P 1'
#
loop_
_entity.id
_entity.type
_entity.pdbx_description
1 polymer ?
#
loop_
_entity_poly.entity_id
_entity_poly.type
_entity_poly.pdbx_seq_one_letter_code
_entity_poly.pdbx_strand_id
1 'polypeptide(L)'
;MDERKSSIRIICAGGREIQLKCPICGCEEFYDRKTLLNTAGMTYLGLDWANDEATNYVCRDCSYIFWFENAREKLEKPRDPLKELEADYTALSEKRLRKIIDSDNYNDTAKKAARNVLSKRRHEI
;
A
#
# COMPACT_ATOMS: atom_id res chain seq x y z
N MET A 1 -17.83 9.35 6.75
CA MET A 1 -17.09 9.98 5.64
C MET A 1 -15.89 9.10 5.41
N ASP A 2 -15.86 8.38 4.29
CA ASP A 2 -14.88 7.33 4.00
C ASP A 2 -13.49 7.97 3.84
N GLU A 3 -12.59 7.78 4.81
CA GLU A 3 -11.19 8.23 4.74
C GLU A 3 -10.44 7.37 3.72
N ARG A 4 -10.72 7.60 2.43
CA ARG A 4 -9.99 6.96 1.34
C ARG A 4 -8.56 7.48 1.38
N LYS A 5 -7.64 6.64 1.83
CA LYS A 5 -6.21 6.95 1.86
C LYS A 5 -5.74 7.32 0.46
N SER A 6 -5.36 8.58 0.27
CA SER A 6 -4.70 9.05 -0.94
C SER A 6 -3.20 9.00 -0.77
N SER A 7 -2.49 8.84 -1.88
CA SER A 7 -1.04 8.96 -1.91
C SER A 7 -0.57 9.47 -3.27
N ILE A 8 0.68 9.91 -3.33
CA ILE A 8 1.38 10.15 -4.59
C ILE A 8 1.46 8.83 -5.35
N ARG A 9 1.30 8.89 -6.67
CA ARG A 9 1.36 7.73 -7.57
C ARG A 9 2.44 7.91 -8.62
N ILE A 10 3.30 6.91 -8.75
CA ILE A 10 4.36 6.86 -9.76
C ILE A 10 4.08 5.66 -10.67
N ILE A 11 3.88 5.94 -11.96
CA ILE A 11 3.60 4.92 -12.97
C ILE A 11 4.74 4.84 -13.98
N CYS A 12 4.94 3.67 -14.56
CA CYS A 12 5.83 3.50 -15.71
C CYS A 12 5.06 3.69 -17.02
N ALA A 13 5.38 4.73 -17.79
CA ALA A 13 4.83 4.96 -19.12
C ALA A 13 5.95 5.18 -20.14
N GLY A 14 5.94 4.44 -21.25
CA GLY A 14 6.99 4.54 -22.29
C GLY A 14 8.40 4.26 -21.77
N GLY A 15 8.55 3.40 -20.76
CA GLY A 15 9.83 3.06 -20.14
C GLY A 15 10.37 4.10 -19.14
N ARG A 16 9.58 5.11 -18.77
CA ARG A 16 9.95 6.15 -17.80
C ARG A 16 9.00 6.15 -16.61
N GLU A 17 9.53 6.51 -15.45
CA GLU A 17 8.73 6.77 -14.26
C GLU A 17 8.12 8.17 -14.34
N ILE A 18 6.81 8.26 -14.12
CA ILE A 18 6.04 9.49 -14.18
C ILE A 18 5.21 9.59 -12.90
N GLN A 19 5.37 10.68 -12.17
CA GLN A 19 4.45 11.04 -11.09
C GLN A 19 3.14 11.56 -11.69
N LEU A 20 2.01 10.99 -11.27
CA LEU A 20 0.71 11.46 -11.72
C LEU A 20 0.41 12.85 -11.17
N LYS A 21 -0.12 13.70 -12.06
CA LYS A 21 -0.65 15.01 -11.73
C LYS A 21 -2.00 15.18 -12.40
N CYS A 22 -2.99 15.64 -11.64
CA CYS A 22 -4.34 15.80 -12.17
C CYS A 22 -4.35 16.91 -13.24
N PRO A 23 -4.81 16.63 -14.47
CA PRO A 23 -4.83 17.64 -15.54
C PRO A 23 -5.91 18.71 -15.30
N ILE A 24 -6.85 18.46 -14.38
CA ILE A 24 -7.98 19.37 -14.10
C ILE A 24 -7.64 20.36 -12.98
N CYS A 25 -7.04 19.90 -11.88
CA CYS A 25 -6.80 20.73 -10.69
C CYS A 25 -5.33 20.77 -10.23
N GLY A 26 -4.44 19.99 -10.85
CA GLY A 26 -3.03 19.93 -10.47
C GLY A 26 -2.71 19.13 -9.21
N CYS A 27 -3.70 18.53 -8.53
CA CYS A 27 -3.49 17.64 -7.39
C CYS A 27 -2.57 16.45 -7.73
N GLU A 28 -1.72 16.06 -6.79
CA GLU A 28 -0.72 14.98 -6.95
C GLU A 28 -1.09 13.71 -6.17
N GLU A 29 -2.18 13.74 -5.41
CA GLU A 29 -2.63 12.64 -4.57
C GLU A 29 -3.90 11.97 -5.11
N PHE A 30 -3.86 10.64 -5.12
CA PHE A 30 -4.91 9.81 -5.69
C PHE A 30 -5.18 8.60 -4.80
N TYR A 31 -6.46 8.24 -4.66
CA TYR A 31 -6.85 6.93 -4.16
C TYR A 31 -7.03 5.98 -5.34
N ASP A 32 -6.68 4.71 -5.15
CA ASP A 32 -6.79 3.68 -6.18
C ASP A 32 -8.05 2.83 -5.99
N ARG A 33 -8.53 2.27 -7.10
CA ARG A 33 -9.54 1.22 -7.11
C ARG A 33 -9.35 0.33 -8.34
N LYS A 34 -9.95 -0.86 -8.29
CA LYS A 34 -10.07 -1.76 -9.44
C LYS A 34 -11.47 -1.67 -10.03
N THR A 35 -11.56 -1.77 -11.35
CA THR A 35 -12.83 -1.83 -12.08
C THR A 35 -12.76 -2.95 -13.12
N LEU A 36 -13.77 -3.83 -13.13
CA LEU A 36 -13.90 -4.87 -14.14
C LEU A 36 -14.16 -4.23 -15.52
N LEU A 37 -13.50 -4.71 -16.57
CA LEU A 37 -13.67 -4.24 -17.95
C LEU A 37 -14.64 -5.11 -18.78
N ASN A 38 -15.53 -5.85 -18.11
CA ASN A 38 -16.40 -6.84 -18.74
C ASN A 38 -17.33 -6.25 -19.81
N THR A 39 -17.53 -7.02 -20.90
CA THR A 39 -18.72 -6.87 -21.74
C THR A 39 -19.91 -7.56 -21.04
N ALA A 40 -21.07 -6.91 -21.05
CA ALA A 40 -22.26 -7.35 -20.29
C ALA A 40 -22.71 -8.81 -20.52
N GLY A 41 -22.28 -9.47 -21.60
CA GLY A 41 -22.61 -10.87 -21.91
C GLY A 41 -21.68 -11.92 -21.27
N MET A 42 -20.46 -11.58 -20.85
CA MET A 42 -19.48 -12.54 -20.33
C MET A 42 -19.75 -12.99 -18.89
N THR A 43 -20.35 -12.13 -18.07
CA THR A 43 -20.78 -12.48 -16.70
C THR A 43 -21.88 -13.56 -16.70
N TYR A 44 -22.66 -13.68 -17.79
CA TYR A 44 -23.71 -14.69 -17.91
C TYR A 44 -23.17 -16.09 -18.29
N LEU A 45 -21.93 -16.18 -18.77
CA LEU A 45 -21.27 -17.43 -19.19
C LEU A 45 -20.32 -18.01 -18.14
N GLY A 46 -20.24 -17.43 -16.94
CA GLY A 46 -19.41 -17.96 -15.84
C GLY A 46 -17.90 -17.92 -16.10
N LEU A 47 -17.44 -17.06 -17.01
CA LEU A 47 -16.04 -16.89 -17.37
C LEU A 47 -15.36 -15.78 -16.56
N ASP A 48 -15.63 -15.71 -15.26
CA ASP A 48 -15.09 -14.66 -14.39
C ASP A 48 -13.55 -14.69 -14.26
N TRP A 49 -12.94 -15.83 -14.61
CA TRP A 49 -11.50 -16.03 -14.64
C TRP A 49 -10.80 -15.38 -15.85
N ALA A 50 -11.56 -14.92 -16.85
CA ALA A 50 -11.06 -14.28 -18.06
C ALA A 50 -11.27 -12.75 -18.06
N ASN A 51 -11.63 -12.16 -16.91
CA ASN A 51 -11.95 -10.74 -16.84
C ASN A 51 -10.69 -9.88 -16.69
N ASP A 52 -10.45 -9.02 -17.68
CA ASP A 52 -9.48 -7.93 -17.57
C ASP A 52 -9.97 -6.89 -16.55
N GLU A 53 -9.08 -6.45 -15.66
CA GLU A 53 -9.36 -5.43 -14.64
C GLU A 53 -8.57 -4.15 -14.92
N ALA A 54 -9.24 -3.01 -14.97
CA ALA A 54 -8.56 -1.72 -14.95
C ALA A 54 -8.21 -1.27 -13.53
N THR A 55 -7.04 -0.67 -13.40
CA THR A 55 -6.65 0.16 -12.25
C THR A 55 -7.08 1.60 -12.50
N ASN A 56 -7.76 2.19 -11.54
CA ASN A 56 -8.16 3.58 -11.58
C ASN A 56 -7.42 4.36 -10.50
N TYR A 57 -6.88 5.53 -10.85
CA TYR A 57 -6.44 6.52 -9.86
C TYR A 57 -7.41 7.69 -9.90
N VAL A 58 -8.08 7.92 -8.78
CA VAL A 58 -9.09 8.96 -8.64
C VAL A 58 -8.49 10.12 -7.85
N CYS A 59 -8.53 11.31 -8.44
CA CYS A 59 -8.01 12.52 -7.82
C CYS A 59 -8.75 12.79 -6.51
N ARG A 60 -8.00 13.02 -5.44
CA ARG A 60 -8.56 13.34 -4.12
C ARG A 60 -9.46 14.60 -4.16
N ASP A 61 -9.04 15.63 -4.90
CA ASP A 61 -9.64 16.96 -4.79
C ASP A 61 -10.83 17.16 -5.76
N CYS A 62 -10.75 16.65 -6.99
CA CYS A 62 -11.77 16.87 -8.03
C CYS A 62 -12.42 15.60 -8.59
N SER A 63 -12.03 14.43 -8.09
CA SER A 63 -12.55 13.13 -8.56
C SER A 63 -12.31 12.79 -10.04
N TYR A 64 -11.43 13.51 -10.75
CA TYR A 64 -10.97 13.10 -12.07
C TYR A 64 -10.31 11.71 -12.01
N ILE A 65 -10.62 10.85 -12.98
CA ILE A 65 -10.21 9.44 -12.97
C ILE A 65 -9.23 9.17 -14.12
N PHE A 66 -8.04 8.68 -13.79
CA PHE A 66 -7.17 7.99 -14.75
C PHE A 66 -7.55 6.52 -14.84
N TRP A 67 -7.58 5.97 -16.06
CA TRP A 67 -7.89 4.56 -16.33
C TRP A 67 -6.66 3.87 -16.92
N PHE A 68 -6.25 2.75 -16.31
CA PHE A 68 -5.14 1.93 -16.78
C PHE A 68 -5.55 0.47 -16.81
N GLU A 69 -5.65 -0.14 -17.99
CA GLU A 69 -5.95 -1.57 -18.15
C GLU A 69 -4.94 -2.46 -17.41
N ASN A 70 -3.65 -2.09 -17.42
CA ASN A 70 -2.61 -2.77 -16.64
C ASN A 70 -1.59 -1.74 -16.14
N ALA A 71 -1.89 -1.07 -15.01
CA ALA A 71 -0.97 -0.10 -14.43
C ALA A 71 0.35 -0.80 -14.03
N ARG A 72 1.44 -0.46 -14.73
CA ARG A 72 2.80 -0.82 -14.31
C ARG A 72 3.27 0.19 -13.26
N GLU A 73 2.64 0.13 -12.09
CA GLU A 73 2.98 0.98 -10.96
C GLU A 73 4.22 0.43 -10.26
N LYS A 74 5.17 1.31 -9.90
CA LYS A 74 6.02 1.02 -8.74
C LYS A 74 5.20 1.39 -7.52
N LEU A 75 4.38 0.44 -7.06
CA LEU A 75 3.77 0.55 -5.75
C LEU A 75 4.91 0.62 -4.74
N GLU A 76 5.15 1.78 -4.13
CA GLU A 76 5.60 1.75 -2.74
C GLU A 76 4.48 1.00 -2.00
N LYS A 77 4.73 -0.28 -1.71
CA LYS A 77 3.80 -1.08 -0.91
C LYS A 77 3.44 -0.23 0.32
N PRO A 78 2.17 -0.18 0.74
CA PRO A 78 1.80 0.53 1.96
C PRO A 78 2.80 0.10 3.04
N ARG A 79 3.49 1.08 3.65
CA ARG A 79 4.48 0.78 4.70
C ARG A 79 3.79 -0.09 5.72
N ASP A 80 4.21 -1.35 5.80
CA ASP A 80 3.73 -2.28 6.79
C ASP A 80 4.26 -1.75 8.13
N PRO A 81 3.40 -1.20 9.01
CA PRO A 81 3.88 -0.53 10.21
C PRO A 81 4.65 -1.49 11.12
N LEU A 82 4.36 -2.80 11.03
CA LEU A 82 5.11 -3.81 11.75
C LEU A 82 6.54 -3.93 11.20
N LYS A 83 6.73 -3.95 9.88
CA LYS A 83 8.07 -4.05 9.27
C LYS A 83 8.90 -2.80 9.45
N GLU A 84 8.27 -1.62 9.43
CA GLU A 84 8.95 -0.35 9.70
C GLU A 84 9.46 -0.31 11.15
N LEU A 85 8.60 -0.64 12.11
CA LEU A 85 8.99 -0.75 13.52
C LEU A 85 10.02 -1.85 13.76
N GLU A 86 9.94 -3.00 13.09
CA GLU A 86 10.97 -4.05 13.19
C GLU A 86 12.34 -3.55 12.70
N ALA A 87 12.39 -2.81 11.59
CA ALA A 87 13.62 -2.23 11.06
C ALA A 87 14.23 -1.24 12.06
N ASP A 88 13.43 -0.31 12.59
CA ASP A 88 13.87 0.65 13.60
C ASP A 88 14.36 -0.04 14.88
N TYR A 89 13.67 -1.10 15.31
CA TYR A 89 13.95 -1.82 16.55
C TYR A 89 15.16 -2.76 16.42
N THR A 90 15.61 -3.04 15.20
CA THR A 90 16.79 -3.89 14.96
C THR A 90 18.05 -3.28 15.56
N ALA A 91 18.13 -1.95 15.69
CA ALA A 91 19.24 -1.25 16.34
C ALA A 91 19.15 -1.16 17.87
N LEU A 92 18.01 -1.54 18.48
CA LEU A 92 17.80 -1.38 19.93
C LEU A 92 18.41 -2.53 20.75
N SER A 93 18.84 -2.21 21.97
CA SER A 93 19.30 -3.23 22.91
C SER A 93 18.16 -4.14 23.37
N GLU A 94 18.48 -5.39 23.71
CA GLU A 94 17.50 -6.37 24.21
C GLU A 94 16.74 -5.85 25.45
N LYS A 95 17.42 -5.13 26.35
CA LYS A 95 16.80 -4.46 27.52
C LYS A 95 15.74 -3.44 27.10
N ARG A 96 16.00 -2.67 26.05
CA ARG A 96 15.05 -1.68 25.53
C ARG A 96 13.84 -2.35 24.87
N LEU A 97 14.07 -3.42 24.12
CA LEU A 97 12.99 -4.21 23.49
C LEU A 97 12.06 -4.84 24.52
N ARG A 98 12.60 -5.42 25.59
CA ARG A 98 11.78 -5.93 26.71
C ARG A 98 10.93 -4.83 27.36
N LYS A 99 11.52 -3.65 27.61
CA LYS A 99 10.78 -2.51 28.16
C LYS A 99 9.60 -2.08 27.28
N ILE A 100 9.71 -2.20 25.95
CA ILE A 100 8.61 -1.92 25.02
C ILE A 100 7.51 -2.97 25.15
N ILE A 101 7.87 -4.25 25.25
CA ILE A 101 6.91 -5.37 25.38
C ILE A 101 6.07 -5.23 26.66
N ASP A 102 6.70 -4.86 27.77
CA ASP A 102 6.09 -4.83 29.10
C ASP A 102 5.38 -3.49 29.41
N SER A 103 5.43 -2.51 28.51
CA SER A 103 4.89 -1.17 28.76
C SER A 103 3.48 -0.99 28.20
N ASP A 104 2.58 -0.42 29.00
CA ASP A 104 1.23 -0.07 28.57
C ASP A 104 1.16 1.14 27.62
N ASN A 105 2.27 1.86 27.48
CA ASN A 105 2.35 3.05 26.60
C ASN A 105 2.59 2.69 25.13
N TYR A 106 2.75 1.41 24.79
CA TYR A 106 2.98 0.96 23.42
C TYR A 106 1.81 0.11 22.92
N ASN A 107 1.43 0.35 21.66
CA ASN A 107 0.38 -0.43 20.99
C ASN A 107 0.85 -1.86 20.67
N ASP A 108 -0.09 -2.72 20.30
CA ASP A 108 0.19 -4.13 20.01
C ASP A 108 1.15 -4.34 18.85
N THR A 109 1.12 -3.47 17.84
CA THR A 109 2.05 -3.52 16.69
C THR A 109 3.50 -3.30 17.13
N ALA A 110 3.76 -2.30 17.97
CA ALA A 110 5.09 -2.04 18.54
C ALA A 110 5.54 -3.17 19.46
N LYS A 111 4.66 -3.68 20.32
CA LYS A 111 4.94 -4.86 21.15
C LYS A 111 5.28 -6.09 20.29
N LYS A 112 4.54 -6.31 19.20
CA LYS A 112 4.76 -7.40 18.24
C LYS A 112 6.09 -7.24 17.49
N ALA A 113 6.42 -6.03 17.03
CA ALA A 113 7.70 -5.75 16.38
C ALA A 113 8.88 -6.09 17.31
N ALA A 114 8.82 -5.66 18.58
CA ALA A 114 9.86 -5.95 19.56
C ALA A 114 10.03 -7.45 19.82
N ARG A 115 8.93 -8.22 19.93
CA ARG A 115 8.97 -9.69 20.05
C ARG A 115 9.60 -10.35 18.83
N ASN A 116 9.23 -9.89 17.62
CA ASN A 116 9.75 -10.44 16.37
C ASN A 116 11.26 -10.23 16.24
N VAL A 117 11.77 -9.03 16.56
CA VAL A 117 13.21 -8.73 16.55
C VAL A 117 13.97 -9.62 17.55
N LEU A 118 13.46 -9.79 18.77
CA LEU A 118 14.07 -10.69 19.76
C LEU A 118 14.08 -12.15 19.30
N SER A 119 12.99 -12.61 18.68
CA SER A 119 12.90 -13.98 18.15
C SER A 119 13.87 -14.23 17.00
N LYS A 120 14.02 -13.26 16.09
CA LYS A 120 14.98 -13.34 14.96
C LYS A 120 16.42 -13.45 15.46
N ARG A 121 16.84 -12.60 16.39
CA ARG A 121 18.18 -12.65 17.00
C ARG A 121 18.49 -14.00 17.64
N ARG A 122 17.50 -14.63 18.28
CA ARG A 122 17.64 -15.97 18.88
C ARG A 122 17.83 -17.09 17.85
N HIS A 123 17.44 -16.88 16.60
CA HIS A 123 17.59 -17.86 15.52
C HIS A 123 18.86 -17.63 14.68
N GLU A 124 19.55 -16.50 14.91
CA GLU A 124 20.80 -16.11 14.23
C GLU A 124 22.06 -16.46 15.05
N ILE A 125 21.89 -16.95 16.28
CA ILE A 125 22.94 -17.44 17.19
C ILE A 125 22.85 -18.97 17.26
#